data_AF-A0A7S4FFA8-F1
#
_entry.id   AF-A0A7S4FFA8-F1
#
_cell.length_a   1.000
_cell.length_b   1.000
_cell.length_c   1.000
_cell.angle_alpha   90.00
_cell.angle_beta   90.00
_cell.angle_gamma   90.00
#
_symmetry.space_group_name_H-M   'P 1'
#
loop_
_entity.id
_entity.type
_entity.pdbx_description
1 polymer ?
#
loop_
_entity_poly.entity_id
_entity_poly.type
_entity_poly.pdbx_seq_one_letter_code
_entity_poly.pdbx_strand_id
1 'polypeptide(L)'
;LTFTGDLVQVTWNTIATCAQKEIRAVTAALRLHTRLESANIAISMGLDVGPVMLGNLGCPDLKSFSIIGGVARRAQVLESLARHYNAQYSLLVTPQVADGVTTSHVCCAVDV
;
A
#
# COMPACT_ATOMS: atom_id res chain seq x y z
N LEU A 1 -11.41 -0.83 -1.57
CA LEU A 1 -10.62 -0.43 -2.75
C LEU A 1 -11.18 0.90 -3.21
N THR A 2 -10.33 1.90 -3.39
CA THR A 2 -10.74 3.24 -3.82
C THR A 2 -9.86 3.68 -4.99
N PHE A 3 -10.46 4.34 -5.98
CA PHE A 3 -9.78 4.89 -7.16
C PHE A 3 -9.91 6.41 -7.13
N THR A 4 -8.79 7.12 -7.30
CA THR A 4 -8.75 8.58 -7.38
C THR A 4 -7.80 8.98 -8.52
N GLY A 5 -8.34 9.21 -9.71
CA GLY A 5 -7.51 9.41 -10.90
C GLY A 5 -6.74 8.13 -11.24
N ASP A 6 -5.42 8.22 -11.30
CA ASP A 6 -4.48 7.11 -11.50
C ASP A 6 -4.03 6.43 -10.18
N LEU A 7 -4.47 6.95 -9.02
CA LEU A 7 -4.17 6.36 -7.73
C LEU A 7 -5.15 5.24 -7.38
N VAL A 8 -4.60 4.10 -6.98
CA VAL A 8 -5.36 2.97 -6.42
C VAL A 8 -5.00 2.79 -4.95
N GLN A 9 -5.98 2.96 -4.06
CA GLN A 9 -5.82 2.69 -2.62
C GLN A 9 -6.47 1.36 -2.25
N VAL A 10 -5.64 0.40 -1.84
CA VAL A 10 -6.04 -0.94 -1.40
C VAL A 10 -5.84 -1.06 0.10
N THR A 11 -6.76 -1.74 0.79
CA THR A 11 -6.57 -2.08 2.20
C THR A 11 -6.82 -3.55 2.46
N TRP A 12 -6.04 -4.09 3.39
CA TRP A 12 -6.14 -5.45 3.89
C TRP A 12 -6.59 -5.40 5.35
N ASN A 13 -7.25 -6.47 5.80
CA ASN A 13 -7.59 -6.64 7.21
C ASN A 13 -8.53 -5.54 7.79
N THR A 14 -9.36 -4.92 6.95
CA THR A 14 -10.27 -3.82 7.35
C THR A 14 -11.66 -4.29 7.74
N ILE A 15 -12.26 -5.20 6.96
CA ILE A 15 -13.62 -5.72 7.23
C ILE A 15 -13.56 -7.07 7.94
N ALA A 16 -12.58 -7.90 7.59
CA ALA A 16 -12.39 -9.23 8.15
C ALA A 16 -10.92 -9.44 8.49
N THR A 17 -10.66 -10.20 9.55
CA THR A 17 -9.31 -10.54 9.96
C THR A 17 -8.62 -11.36 8.87
N CYS A 18 -7.39 -10.99 8.53
CA CYS A 18 -6.56 -11.59 7.51
C CYS A 18 -5.22 -11.95 8.15
N ALA A 19 -4.97 -13.26 8.30
CA ALA A 19 -3.68 -13.75 8.76
C ALA A 19 -2.58 -13.37 7.74
N GLN A 20 -1.41 -13.00 8.25
CA GLN A 20 -0.25 -12.62 7.43
C GLN A 20 -0.57 -11.47 6.45
N LYS A 21 -1.30 -10.46 6.93
CA LYS A 21 -1.76 -9.32 6.12
C LYS A 21 -0.60 -8.58 5.44
N GLU A 22 0.54 -8.45 6.11
CA GLU A 22 1.76 -7.81 5.60
C GLU A 22 2.31 -8.60 4.40
N ILE A 23 2.50 -9.92 4.56
CA ILE A 23 2.98 -10.81 3.49
C ILE A 23 2.02 -10.75 2.29
N ARG A 24 0.71 -10.84 2.53
CA ARG A 24 -0.30 -10.81 1.45
C ARG A 24 -0.31 -9.48 0.72
N ALA A 25 -0.17 -8.36 1.43
CA ALA A 25 -0.11 -7.03 0.83
C ALA A 25 1.13 -6.86 -0.05
N VAL A 26 2.32 -7.23 0.47
CA VAL A 26 3.58 -7.17 -0.28
C VAL A 26 3.55 -8.10 -1.50
N THR A 27 3.11 -9.36 -1.34
CA THR A 27 2.99 -10.29 -2.46
C THR A 27 2.02 -9.77 -3.52
N ALA A 28 0.90 -9.15 -3.13
CA ALA A 28 -0.03 -8.56 -4.08
C ALA A 28 0.60 -7.38 -4.84
N ALA A 29 1.34 -6.51 -4.16
CA ALA A 29 2.05 -5.38 -4.77
C ALA A 29 3.11 -5.86 -5.78
N LEU A 30 3.94 -6.85 -5.41
CA LEU A 30 4.95 -7.41 -6.31
C LEU A 30 4.34 -8.11 -7.55
N ARG A 31 3.21 -8.80 -7.37
CA ARG A 31 2.46 -9.39 -8.49
C ARG A 31 1.89 -8.32 -9.42
N LEU A 32 1.35 -7.23 -8.86
CA LEU A 32 0.85 -6.10 -9.65
C LEU A 32 1.99 -5.44 -10.44
N HIS A 33 3.13 -5.19 -9.80
CA HIS A 33 4.32 -4.69 -10.48
C HIS A 33 4.71 -5.55 -11.67
N THR A 34 4.90 -6.86 -11.45
CA THR A 34 5.30 -7.80 -12.52
C THR A 34 4.32 -7.77 -13.71
N ARG A 35 3.02 -7.66 -13.43
CA ARG A 35 1.98 -7.60 -14.47
C ARG A 35 1.98 -6.27 -15.22
N LEU A 36 2.15 -5.15 -14.52
CA LEU A 36 2.11 -3.82 -15.13
C LEU A 36 3.42 -3.49 -15.87
N GLU A 37 4.55 -3.99 -15.38
CA GLU A 37 5.83 -3.96 -16.09
C GLU A 37 5.74 -4.70 -17.43
N SER A 38 5.07 -5.86 -17.48
CA SER A 38 4.83 -6.58 -18.75
C SER A 38 3.93 -5.81 -19.74
N ALA A 39 3.16 -4.85 -19.24
CA ALA A 39 2.31 -3.96 -20.02
C ALA A 39 2.98 -2.60 -20.33
N ASN A 40 4.25 -2.43 -19.94
CA ASN A 40 5.02 -1.18 -20.05
C ASN A 40 4.37 0.00 -19.30
N ILE A 41 3.76 -0.27 -18.14
CA ILE A 41 3.16 0.72 -17.26
C ILE A 41 4.03 0.85 -16.01
N ALA A 42 4.67 2.01 -15.85
CA ALA A 42 5.45 2.32 -14.66
C ALA A 42 4.52 2.60 -13.48
N ILE A 43 4.78 1.97 -12.33
CA ILE A 43 4.02 2.19 -11.10
C ILE A 43 4.97 2.44 -9.92
N SER A 44 4.56 3.33 -9.05
CA SER A 44 5.14 3.53 -7.72
C SER A 44 4.16 3.04 -6.66
N MET A 45 4.68 2.42 -5.61
CA MET A 45 3.86 1.83 -4.55
C MET A 45 4.46 2.15 -3.18
N GLY A 46 3.57 2.41 -2.22
CA GLY A 46 3.92 2.61 -0.81
C GLY A 46 3.01 1.79 0.08
N LEU A 47 3.60 1.06 1.04
CA LEU A 47 2.86 0.20 1.97
C LEU A 47 3.17 0.55 3.41
N ASP A 48 2.13 0.57 4.23
CA ASP A 48 2.22 0.77 5.67
C ASP A 48 1.18 -0.09 6.40
N VAL A 49 1.43 -0.35 7.68
CA VAL A 49 0.54 -1.10 8.57
C VAL A 49 0.33 -0.34 9.87
N GLY A 50 -0.90 -0.35 10.37
CA GLY A 50 -1.20 0.24 11.66
C GLY A 50 -2.70 0.37 11.93
N PRO A 51 -3.05 0.91 13.10
CA PRO A 51 -4.44 1.15 13.47
C PRO A 51 -5.05 2.25 12.59
N VAL A 52 -6.30 2.03 12.17
CA VAL A 52 -7.10 2.98 11.40
C VAL A 52 -8.55 2.93 11.87
N MET A 53 -9.24 4.06 11.76
CA MET A 53 -10.69 4.10 11.88
C MET A 53 -11.31 3.81 10.52
N LEU A 54 -12.35 2.99 10.52
CA LEU A 54 -13.04 2.52 9.31
C LEU A 54 -14.52 2.80 9.46
N GLY A 55 -15.16 3.27 8.39
CA GLY A 55 -16.60 3.48 8.42
C GLY A 55 -17.14 4.15 7.17
N ASN A 56 -18.46 4.15 7.08
CA ASN A 56 -19.17 4.89 6.05
C ASN A 56 -19.17 6.38 6.41
N LEU A 57 -18.50 7.19 5.59
CA LEU A 57 -18.48 8.64 5.70
C LEU A 57 -19.21 9.27 4.52
N GLY A 58 -19.89 10.38 4.76
CA GLY A 58 -20.61 11.13 3.75
C GLY A 58 -21.96 11.61 4.25
N CYS A 59 -22.85 11.97 3.34
CA CYS A 59 -24.22 12.38 3.65
C CYS A 59 -25.16 11.15 3.62
N PRO A 60 -26.42 11.28 4.09
CA PRO A 60 -27.39 10.19 4.04
C PRO A 60 -27.55 9.57 2.64
N ASP A 61 -27.50 10.40 1.59
CA ASP A 61 -27.72 10.00 0.20
C ASP A 61 -26.45 9.52 -0.51
N LEU A 62 -25.27 9.82 0.04
CA LEU A 62 -23.99 9.43 -0.53
C LEU A 62 -23.00 9.09 0.58
N LYS A 63 -22.86 7.78 0.83
CA LYS A 63 -21.88 7.22 1.77
C LYS A 63 -20.75 6.55 1.00
N SER A 64 -19.53 6.80 1.45
CA SER A 64 -18.32 6.14 0.96
C SER A 64 -17.65 5.39 2.11
N PHE A 65 -17.28 4.13 1.88
CA PHE A 65 -16.48 3.38 2.83
C PHE A 65 -15.08 3.99 2.89
N SER A 66 -14.80 4.64 4.01
CA SER A 66 -13.63 5.49 4.19
C SER A 66 -12.74 5.00 5.32
N ILE A 67 -11.48 5.41 5.24
CA ILE A 67 -10.43 5.03 6.18
C ILE A 67 -9.78 6.31 6.69
N ILE A 68 -9.76 6.49 8.01
CA ILE A 68 -9.14 7.64 8.66
C ILE A 68 -7.97 7.14 9.51
N GLY A 69 -6.79 7.71 9.30
CA GLY A 69 -5.61 7.43 10.10
C GLY A 69 -4.31 7.79 9.40
N GLY A 70 -3.22 7.77 10.16
CA GLY A 70 -1.89 8.09 9.64
C GLY A 70 -1.35 7.07 8.63
N VAL A 71 -1.86 5.83 8.62
CA VAL A 71 -1.39 4.73 7.77
C VAL A 71 -1.54 5.05 6.29
N ALA A 72 -2.73 5.50 5.87
CA ALA A 72 -2.99 5.85 4.48
C ALA A 72 -2.09 7.00 4.01
N ARG A 73 -1.90 8.01 4.86
CA ARG A 73 -1.02 9.15 4.55
C ARG A 73 0.44 8.73 4.44
N ARG A 74 0.95 7.88 5.34
CA ARG A 74 2.33 7.38 5.27
C ARG A 74 2.56 6.51 4.04
N ALA A 75 1.62 5.61 3.72
CA ALA A 75 1.66 4.82 2.49
C ALA A 75 1.72 5.73 1.24
N GLN A 76 0.94 6.81 1.21
CA GLN A 76 0.98 7.78 0.11
C GLN A 76 2.32 8.53 0.03
N VAL A 77 2.90 8.93 1.16
CA VAL A 77 4.23 9.55 1.18
C VAL A 77 5.30 8.58 0.66
N LEU A 78 5.26 7.31 1.07
CA LEU A 78 6.16 6.27 0.57
C LEU A 78 5.99 6.04 -0.94
N GLU A 79 4.76 6.03 -1.44
CA GLU A 79 4.48 5.94 -2.87
C GLU A 79 5.11 7.12 -3.63
N SER A 80 4.93 8.33 -3.12
CA SER A 80 5.51 9.54 -3.72
C SER A 80 7.04 9.52 -3.68
N LEU A 81 7.65 8.99 -2.61
CA LEU A 81 9.09 8.78 -2.53
C LEU A 81 9.56 7.73 -3.55
N ALA A 82 8.87 6.58 -3.64
CA ALA A 82 9.18 5.54 -4.62
C ALA A 82 9.18 6.10 -6.05
N ARG A 83 8.24 7.00 -6.36
CA ARG A 83 8.18 7.71 -7.63
C ARG A 83 9.39 8.60 -7.90
N HIS A 84 9.97 9.22 -6.87
CA HIS A 84 11.21 9.99 -7.00
C HIS A 84 12.42 9.07 -7.20
N TYR A 85 12.41 7.89 -6.57
CA TYR A 85 13.44 6.85 -6.71
C TYR A 85 13.18 5.87 -7.87
N ASN A 86 12.27 6.19 -8.81
CA ASN A 86 11.69 5.25 -9.79
C ASN A 86 12.70 4.46 -10.65
N ALA A 87 13.97 4.87 -10.68
CA ALA A 87 15.03 4.12 -11.34
C ALA A 87 15.49 2.87 -10.57
N GLN A 88 15.19 2.76 -9.27
CA GLN A 88 15.78 1.75 -8.39
C GLN A 88 14.76 1.02 -7.50
N TYR A 89 13.66 1.67 -7.09
CA TYR A 89 12.68 1.07 -6.19
C TYR A 89 11.24 1.40 -6.58
N SER A 90 10.47 0.37 -6.98
CA SER A 90 9.04 0.51 -7.30
C SER A 90 8.12 0.36 -6.08
N LEU A 91 8.63 -0.20 -4.98
CA LEU A 91 7.88 -0.45 -3.74
C LEU A 91 8.71 -0.01 -2.53
N LEU A 92 8.17 0.93 -1.75
CA LEU A 92 8.69 1.30 -0.43
C LEU A 92 7.73 0.88 0.68
N VAL A 93 8.28 0.44 1.80
CA VAL A 93 7.51 -0.07 2.95
C VAL A 93 8.01 0.56 4.24
N THR A 94 7.14 0.69 5.24
CA THR A 94 7.58 1.09 6.59
C THR A 94 8.33 -0.06 7.29
N PRO A 95 9.18 0.24 8.31
CA PRO A 95 9.86 -0.80 9.09
C PRO A 95 8.91 -1.84 9.67
N GLN A 96 7.72 -1.42 10.12
CA GLN A 96 6.71 -2.32 10.67
C GLN A 96 6.22 -3.35 9.65
N VAL A 97 6.09 -2.95 8.38
CA VAL A 97 5.76 -3.88 7.30
C VAL A 97 6.95 -4.80 7.00
N ALA A 98 8.16 -4.24 6.95
CA ALA A 98 9.39 -4.99 6.70
C ALA A 98 9.57 -6.13 7.71
N ASP A 99 9.43 -5.84 9.01
CA ASP A 99 9.52 -6.83 10.09
C ASP A 99 8.55 -8.00 9.88
N GLY A 100 7.33 -7.71 9.42
CA GLY A 100 6.29 -8.70 9.14
C GLY A 100 6.52 -9.55 7.88
N VAL A 101 7.47 -9.19 7.01
CA VAL A 101 7.70 -9.88 5.73
C VAL A 101 9.10 -10.43 5.54
N THR A 102 10.06 -10.11 6.42
CA THR A 102 11.46 -10.57 6.35
C THR A 102 11.63 -12.09 6.20
N THR A 103 10.69 -12.88 6.70
CA THR A 103 10.71 -14.35 6.59
C THR A 103 10.39 -14.86 5.19
N SER A 104 9.70 -14.06 4.37
CA SER A 104 9.17 -14.47 3.06
C SER A 104 9.68 -13.63 1.89
N HIS A 105 10.23 -12.45 2.15
CA HIS A 105 10.68 -11.50 1.13
C HIS A 105 12.03 -10.88 1.51
N VAL A 106 12.83 -10.55 0.49
CA VAL A 106 14.10 -9.82 0.66
C VAL A 106 13.80 -8.33 0.81
N CYS A 107 14.28 -7.73 1.89
CA CYS A 107 14.16 -6.29 2.15
C CYS A 107 15.55 -5.65 2.01
N CYS A 108 15.61 -4.50 1.35
CA CYS A 108 16.81 -3.67 1.26
C CYS A 108 16.55 -2.36 2.00
N ALA A 109 17.46 -1.96 2.88
CA ALA A 109 17.37 -0.67 3.54
C ALA A 109 17.68 0.44 2.53
N VAL A 110 16.88 1.50 2.56
CA VAL A 110 17.07 2.68 1.72
C VAL A 110 17.48 3.83 2.64
N ASP A 111 18.66 4.39 2.41
CA ASP A 111 19.07 5.64 3.06
C ASP A 111 18.31 6.79 2.38
N VAL A 112 17.41 7.42 3.14
CA VAL A 112 16.61 8.58 2.71
C VAL A 112 17.24 9.87 3.22
#